data_AF-A0A6J7J0Y1-F1
#
_entry.id   AF-A0A6J7J0Y1-F1
#
_cell.length_a   1.000
_cell.length_b   1.000
_cell.length_c   1.000
_cell.angle_alpha   90.00
_cell.angle_beta   90.00
_cell.angle_gamma   90.00
#
_symmetry.space_group_name_H-M   'P 1'
#
loop_
_entity.id
_entity.type
_entity.pdbx_description
1 polymer ?
#
loop_
_entity_poly.entity_id
_entity_poly.type
_entity_poly.pdbx_seq_one_letter_code
_entity_poly.pdbx_strand_id
1 'polypeptide(L)'
;MQWGRGRSGAAVGGTWLAVASALVASVLFAAVPATGATDPFERVTRVINGIEAGEGQYGFVVALLSTDRLAIDGAYQSQFCAGTLTTATTVVTAGHCVVDPATGIRARTDQLLVGVGRSLRSDALRMVPIASIAVHPGFRQVSWANDIAVITLAEPVAEVAALTPVQSFERQQYTSAGTAVTVFGWGNAVAGGNAFPEALRTGSLVVFPDRACSREGRYEVGGIDFVGYSPADADRATMLCAAGVTASGQIIDSCQGDSGGPLVAGTGALMRLVGIVSWGEECATRRPGVYTRISAMTEFLASNGALVILPPTIAPAIAVQALSGSIRVTFTPAADGSSVETFAATATSSVTNVTTPCFAPVRSDGKPAGCTISGLVNGEAYAVSGIAANAIGDSPPASPIPATPLEAVVSR
;
A
#
# COMPACT_ATOMS: atom_id res chain seq x y z
N MET A 1 54.93 85.97 29.78
CA MET A 1 55.14 87.21 30.56
C MET A 1 54.17 87.24 31.73
N GLN A 2 54.55 87.99 32.76
CA GLN A 2 53.84 88.40 33.99
C GLN A 2 52.29 88.51 34.01
N TRP A 3 51.74 88.16 35.19
CA TRP A 3 50.50 88.67 35.86
C TRP A 3 49.13 88.22 35.30
N GLY A 4 48.02 88.14 36.06
CA GLY A 4 47.86 88.21 37.53
C GLY A 4 46.56 88.90 38.00
N ARG A 5 45.70 88.18 38.77
CA ARG A 5 44.42 88.63 39.42
C ARG A 5 43.29 88.98 38.40
N GLY A 6 41.98 88.83 38.62
CA GLY A 6 41.10 88.23 39.66
C GLY A 6 39.78 87.78 38.98
N ARG A 7 38.61 87.57 39.61
CA ARG A 7 38.17 87.72 41.02
C ARG A 7 36.97 86.78 41.30
N SER A 8 36.98 86.11 42.45
CA SER A 8 35.85 85.84 43.37
C SER A 8 34.41 85.63 42.86
N GLY A 9 33.90 84.40 42.99
CA GLY A 9 32.48 84.08 43.13
C GLY A 9 32.33 82.82 44.00
N ALA A 10 31.63 82.93 45.13
CA ALA A 10 31.54 81.85 46.12
C ALA A 10 30.09 81.35 46.28
N ALA A 11 29.90 80.03 46.25
CA ALA A 11 28.70 79.39 46.75
C ALA A 11 29.01 77.93 47.17
N VAL A 12 28.69 77.63 48.44
CA VAL A 12 28.14 76.37 48.99
C VAL A 12 28.45 75.07 48.21
N GLY A 13 29.10 74.05 48.75
CA GLY A 13 29.16 73.66 50.17
C GLY A 13 28.40 72.34 50.37
N GLY A 14 28.99 71.23 49.96
CA GLY A 14 28.43 69.88 50.09
C GLY A 14 29.54 68.83 50.01
N THR A 15 29.75 68.11 51.11
CA THR A 15 30.89 67.19 51.29
C THR A 15 30.69 65.86 50.55
N TRP A 16 31.67 65.48 49.74
CA TRP A 16 31.73 64.17 49.09
C TRP A 16 32.43 63.15 50.00
N LEU A 17 31.71 62.10 50.40
CA LEU A 17 32.32 60.85 50.87
C LEU A 17 32.44 59.91 49.67
N ALA A 18 33.67 59.67 49.23
CA ALA A 18 33.96 58.75 48.16
C ALA A 18 33.88 57.31 48.66
N VAL A 19 32.98 56.52 48.08
CA VAL A 19 33.02 55.05 48.14
C VAL A 19 33.15 54.55 46.71
N ALA A 20 34.19 53.77 46.46
CA ALA A 20 34.49 53.25 45.14
C ALA A 20 33.42 52.24 44.70
N SER A 21 32.68 52.58 43.66
CA SER A 21 31.79 51.66 42.95
C SER A 21 32.42 51.32 41.61
N ALA A 22 32.72 50.05 41.38
CA ALA A 22 33.26 49.58 40.11
C ALA A 22 32.26 49.87 38.98
N LEU A 23 32.77 50.38 37.85
CA LEU A 23 32.04 50.44 36.58
C LEU A 23 31.86 49.02 36.03
N VAL A 24 30.91 48.27 36.60
CA VAL A 24 30.25 47.21 35.84
C VAL A 24 29.42 47.92 34.79
N ALA A 25 29.78 47.75 33.52
CA ALA A 25 28.96 48.22 32.42
C ALA A 25 27.65 47.42 32.46
N SER A 26 26.60 48.05 33.00
CA SER A 26 25.23 47.52 32.92
C SER A 26 24.82 47.48 31.47
N VAL A 27 25.10 46.37 30.80
CA VAL A 27 24.42 46.02 29.55
C VAL A 27 22.95 45.91 29.91
N LEU A 28 22.21 46.98 29.62
CA LEU A 28 20.77 46.91 29.46
C LEU A 28 20.52 45.97 28.29
N PHE A 29 20.50 44.67 28.58
CA PHE A 29 19.58 43.78 27.92
C PHE A 29 18.21 44.37 28.20
N ALA A 30 17.75 45.22 27.28
CA ALA A 30 16.34 45.25 26.99
C ALA A 30 15.96 43.79 26.81
N ALA A 31 15.19 43.26 27.75
CA ALA A 31 14.44 42.05 27.52
C ALA A 31 13.48 42.41 26.40
N VAL A 32 13.96 42.26 25.15
CA VAL A 32 13.11 41.98 24.01
C VAL A 32 12.21 40.89 24.55
N PRO A 33 10.89 41.14 24.70
CA PRO A 33 10.00 40.09 25.16
C PRO A 33 10.28 38.94 24.21
N ALA A 34 10.68 37.80 24.76
CA ALA A 34 10.80 36.60 23.96
C ALA A 34 9.39 36.41 23.39
N THR A 35 9.20 36.85 22.15
CA THR A 35 8.08 36.48 21.32
C THR A 35 8.24 34.97 21.26
N GLY A 36 7.53 34.29 22.17
CA GLY A 36 7.57 32.85 22.24
C GLY A 36 7.26 32.40 20.84
N ALA A 37 8.24 31.77 20.20
CA ALA A 37 7.98 30.98 19.03
C ALA A 37 7.05 29.89 19.55
N THR A 38 5.75 30.14 19.45
CA THR A 38 4.72 29.14 19.67
C THR A 38 5.07 28.03 18.70
N ASP A 39 5.51 26.91 19.25
CA ASP A 39 5.94 25.76 18.48
C ASP A 39 4.83 25.41 17.47
N PRO A 40 5.11 25.45 16.15
CA PRO A 40 4.08 25.18 15.15
C PRO A 40 3.58 23.73 15.17
N PHE A 41 4.14 22.86 16.02
CA PHE A 41 3.75 21.46 16.17
C PHE A 41 2.72 21.18 17.29
N GLU A 42 2.15 22.19 17.95
CA GLU A 42 1.18 21.94 19.04
C GLU A 42 -0.27 21.63 18.57
N ARG A 43 -0.51 20.33 18.31
CA ARG A 43 -1.77 19.56 18.46
C ARG A 43 -2.99 19.85 17.56
N VAL A 44 -3.15 19.06 16.49
CA VAL A 44 -4.44 18.39 16.11
C VAL A 44 -4.16 17.05 15.39
N THR A 45 -4.63 15.90 15.91
CA THR A 45 -4.35 14.55 15.34
C THR A 45 -5.62 13.71 15.13
N ARG A 46 -5.82 13.05 13.95
CA ARG A 46 -7.04 12.25 13.63
C ARG A 46 -6.99 11.07 12.60
N VAL A 47 -5.84 10.49 12.22
CA VAL A 47 -5.74 9.01 12.42
C VAL A 47 -5.46 8.89 13.93
N ILE A 48 -5.61 7.75 14.63
CA ILE A 48 -5.23 7.77 16.05
C ILE A 48 -3.76 8.18 16.14
N ASN A 49 -3.50 9.35 16.76
CA ASN A 49 -2.21 10.04 16.79
C ASN A 49 -1.54 10.38 15.42
N GLY A 50 -2.27 10.38 14.31
CA GLY A 50 -1.79 10.80 12.98
C GLY A 50 -2.21 12.23 12.57
N ILE A 51 -1.62 12.79 11.51
CA ILE A 51 -1.74 14.20 11.10
C ILE A 51 -2.77 14.43 9.99
N GLU A 52 -3.06 15.70 9.66
CA GLU A 52 -3.86 16.05 8.46
C GLU A 52 -3.08 15.79 7.17
N ALA A 53 -3.76 15.24 6.16
CA ALA A 53 -3.20 15.09 4.83
C ALA A 53 -2.96 16.47 4.19
N GLY A 54 -1.79 16.68 3.57
CA GLY A 54 -1.45 17.94 2.90
C GLY A 54 -2.38 18.30 1.74
N GLU A 55 -2.43 19.59 1.37
CA GLU A 55 -3.22 20.03 0.22
C GLU A 55 -2.70 19.47 -1.10
N GLY A 56 -3.62 19.10 -2.00
CA GLY A 56 -3.31 18.49 -3.30
C GLY A 56 -2.74 17.06 -3.23
N GLN A 57 -2.56 16.49 -2.03
CA GLN A 57 -2.00 15.15 -1.85
C GLN A 57 -3.10 14.10 -1.60
N TYR A 58 -2.83 12.86 -2.01
CA TYR A 58 -3.61 11.66 -1.67
C TYR A 58 -5.07 11.66 -2.14
N GLY A 59 -5.39 12.35 -3.25
CA GLY A 59 -6.75 12.37 -3.82
C GLY A 59 -7.32 10.99 -4.21
N PHE A 60 -6.46 9.97 -4.31
CA PHE A 60 -6.86 8.57 -4.51
C PHE A 60 -7.64 7.96 -3.33
N VAL A 61 -7.62 8.57 -2.13
CA VAL A 61 -8.43 8.09 -1.01
C VAL A 61 -9.88 8.55 -1.22
N VAL A 62 -10.82 7.60 -1.19
CA VAL A 62 -12.24 7.87 -1.41
C VAL A 62 -13.09 7.35 -0.24
N ALA A 63 -14.24 7.97 -0.02
CA ALA A 63 -15.19 7.56 1.01
C ALA A 63 -16.26 6.63 0.43
N LEU A 64 -16.59 5.55 1.15
CA LEU A 64 -17.78 4.74 0.90
C LEU A 64 -18.92 5.25 1.77
N LEU A 65 -20.01 5.65 1.12
CA LEU A 65 -21.16 6.32 1.71
C LEU A 65 -22.42 5.46 1.56
N SER A 66 -23.21 5.31 2.63
CA SER A 66 -24.56 4.72 2.56
C SER A 66 -25.55 5.72 1.96
N THR A 67 -26.28 5.34 0.90
CA THR A 67 -27.26 6.23 0.25
C THR A 67 -28.43 6.58 1.16
N ASP A 68 -28.95 5.59 1.90
CA ASP A 68 -30.02 5.76 2.89
C ASP A 68 -29.65 6.80 3.97
N ARG A 69 -28.38 6.81 4.39
CA ARG A 69 -27.86 7.79 5.36
C ARG A 69 -27.56 9.14 4.73
N LEU A 70 -27.01 9.16 3.51
CA LEU A 70 -26.62 10.40 2.82
C LEU A 70 -27.81 11.35 2.67
N ALA A 71 -28.99 10.82 2.35
CA ALA A 71 -30.22 11.61 2.18
C ALA A 71 -30.76 12.26 3.46
N ILE A 72 -30.33 11.79 4.64
CA ILE A 72 -30.84 12.22 5.95
C ILE A 72 -29.78 13.01 6.73
N ASP A 73 -28.60 12.42 6.87
CA ASP A 73 -27.55 12.87 7.80
C ASP A 73 -26.37 13.56 7.08
N GLY A 74 -26.36 13.55 5.74
CA GLY A 74 -25.31 14.13 4.90
C GLY A 74 -24.03 13.28 4.80
N ALA A 75 -23.12 13.70 3.92
CA ALA A 75 -21.98 12.89 3.51
C ALA A 75 -21.08 12.44 4.68
N TYR A 76 -20.72 13.38 5.57
CA TYR A 76 -19.94 13.15 6.79
C TYR A 76 -20.50 12.04 7.70
N GLN A 77 -21.82 11.94 7.85
CA GLN A 77 -22.44 10.90 8.69
C GLN A 77 -22.76 9.60 7.93
N SER A 78 -22.84 9.68 6.60
CA SER A 78 -23.07 8.51 5.75
C SER A 78 -21.82 7.67 5.49
N GLN A 79 -20.63 8.21 5.81
CA GLN A 79 -19.36 7.53 5.65
C GLN A 79 -19.20 6.41 6.68
N PHE A 80 -18.86 5.21 6.21
CA PHE A 80 -18.68 4.04 7.07
C PHE A 80 -17.41 3.22 6.73
N CYS A 81 -16.92 3.36 5.50
CA CYS A 81 -15.66 2.80 5.02
C CYS A 81 -14.93 3.80 4.12
N ALA A 82 -13.66 3.53 3.85
CA ALA A 82 -12.85 4.17 2.84
C ALA A 82 -12.55 3.20 1.68
N GLY A 83 -11.90 3.73 0.65
CA GLY A 83 -11.44 3.00 -0.51
C GLY A 83 -10.27 3.70 -1.19
N THR A 84 -9.72 3.05 -2.21
CA THR A 84 -8.56 3.55 -2.98
C THR A 84 -8.88 3.54 -4.46
N LEU A 85 -8.85 4.70 -5.11
CA LEU A 85 -8.93 4.84 -6.56
C LEU A 85 -7.62 4.30 -7.19
N THR A 86 -7.73 3.21 -7.94
CA THR A 86 -6.59 2.47 -8.55
C THR A 86 -6.55 2.60 -10.07
N THR A 87 -7.68 2.96 -10.68
CA THR A 87 -7.78 3.52 -12.04
C THR A 87 -8.82 4.66 -12.01
N ALA A 88 -8.95 5.44 -13.09
CA ALA A 88 -10.00 6.46 -13.18
C ALA A 88 -11.44 5.93 -12.96
N THR A 89 -11.70 4.62 -13.13
CA THR A 89 -13.03 4.01 -12.96
C THR A 89 -13.08 2.93 -11.87
N THR A 90 -11.98 2.67 -11.15
CA THR A 90 -11.90 1.49 -10.28
C THR A 90 -11.42 1.84 -8.87
N VAL A 91 -12.21 1.46 -7.87
CA VAL A 91 -11.92 1.62 -6.44
C VAL A 91 -11.70 0.26 -5.80
N VAL A 92 -10.63 0.11 -5.03
CA VAL A 92 -10.36 -1.07 -4.18
C VAL A 92 -10.75 -0.72 -2.74
N THR A 93 -11.43 -1.64 -2.06
CA THR A 93 -11.85 -1.52 -0.65
C THR A 93 -11.84 -2.90 0.01
N ALA A 94 -12.23 -2.99 1.28
CA ALA A 94 -12.37 -4.26 1.99
C ALA A 94 -13.65 -4.99 1.56
N GLY A 95 -13.65 -6.33 1.60
CA GLY A 95 -14.82 -7.15 1.33
C GLY A 95 -15.94 -6.88 2.34
N HIS A 96 -15.59 -6.68 3.61
CA HIS A 96 -16.53 -6.36 4.68
C HIS A 96 -17.25 -5.00 4.53
N CYS A 97 -16.71 -4.08 3.74
CA CYS A 97 -17.36 -2.81 3.43
C CYS A 97 -18.53 -2.95 2.43
N VAL A 98 -18.65 -4.11 1.77
CA VAL A 98 -19.69 -4.39 0.76
C VAL A 98 -20.39 -5.74 0.99
N VAL A 99 -20.14 -6.38 2.12
CA VAL A 99 -20.79 -7.63 2.56
C VAL A 99 -21.17 -7.48 4.02
N ASP A 100 -22.45 -7.61 4.31
CA ASP A 100 -22.95 -7.65 5.69
C ASP A 100 -22.34 -8.88 6.41
N PRO A 101 -21.59 -8.71 7.51
CA PRO A 101 -20.84 -9.80 8.13
C PRO A 101 -21.69 -10.76 8.97
N ALA A 102 -22.97 -10.45 9.21
CA ALA A 102 -23.90 -11.30 9.96
C ALA A 102 -24.74 -12.20 9.03
N THR A 103 -25.06 -11.72 7.84
CA THR A 103 -25.95 -12.38 6.86
C THR A 103 -25.23 -12.86 5.61
N GLY A 104 -24.04 -12.34 5.33
CA GLY A 104 -23.29 -12.57 4.09
C GLY A 104 -23.91 -11.93 2.84
N ILE A 105 -24.93 -11.10 3.00
CA ILE A 105 -25.58 -10.41 1.88
C ILE A 105 -24.65 -9.33 1.34
N ARG A 106 -24.46 -9.33 0.01
CA ARG A 106 -23.68 -8.30 -0.69
C ARG A 106 -24.52 -7.02 -0.81
N ALA A 107 -23.90 -5.87 -0.58
CA ALA A 107 -24.51 -4.58 -0.88
C ALA A 107 -24.85 -4.49 -2.37
N ARG A 108 -26.00 -3.88 -2.69
CA ARG A 108 -26.35 -3.51 -4.07
C ARG A 108 -25.74 -2.17 -4.44
N THR A 109 -25.62 -1.91 -5.74
CA THR A 109 -25.02 -0.67 -6.26
C THR A 109 -25.83 0.60 -5.96
N ASP A 110 -27.14 0.49 -5.71
CA ASP A 110 -28.03 1.58 -5.31
C ASP A 110 -27.95 1.94 -3.81
N GLN A 111 -27.33 1.08 -2.99
CA GLN A 111 -27.19 1.30 -1.54
C GLN A 111 -25.94 2.09 -1.16
N LEU A 112 -25.04 2.33 -2.11
CA LEU A 112 -23.70 2.85 -1.89
C LEU A 112 -23.33 3.94 -2.92
N LEU A 113 -22.58 4.94 -2.45
CA LEU A 113 -21.92 5.94 -3.29
C LEU A 113 -20.45 6.06 -2.94
N VAL A 114 -19.65 6.48 -3.92
CA VAL A 114 -18.24 6.83 -3.71
C VAL A 114 -18.11 8.36 -3.63
N GLY A 115 -17.67 8.86 -2.49
CA GLY A 115 -17.33 10.27 -2.29
C GLY A 115 -15.86 10.53 -2.61
N VAL A 116 -15.59 11.37 -3.61
CA VAL A 116 -14.24 11.78 -4.02
C VAL A 116 -13.97 13.21 -3.56
N GLY A 117 -13.05 13.38 -2.61
CA GLY A 117 -12.67 14.68 -2.05
C GLY A 117 -12.08 14.55 -0.65
N ARG A 118 -11.27 15.53 -0.22
CA ARG A 118 -10.56 15.49 1.07
C ARG A 118 -11.44 15.77 2.29
N SER A 119 -12.55 16.49 2.13
CA SER A 119 -13.44 16.87 3.24
C SER A 119 -14.86 16.35 3.01
N LEU A 120 -15.38 15.58 3.98
CA LEU A 120 -16.72 15.00 3.93
C LEU A 120 -17.85 16.02 4.13
N ARG A 121 -17.52 17.30 4.36
CA ARG A 121 -18.47 18.42 4.50
C ARG A 121 -18.32 19.48 3.42
N SER A 122 -17.44 19.27 2.44
CA SER A 122 -17.25 20.21 1.35
C SER A 122 -18.30 20.02 0.25
N ASP A 123 -18.86 21.11 -0.25
CA ASP A 123 -19.70 21.10 -1.46
C ASP A 123 -18.93 20.64 -2.71
N ALA A 124 -17.59 20.60 -2.65
CA ALA A 124 -16.72 20.05 -3.69
C ALA A 124 -16.51 18.52 -3.59
N LEU A 125 -17.17 17.84 -2.65
CA LEU A 125 -17.15 16.37 -2.55
C LEU A 125 -17.95 15.77 -3.71
N ARG A 126 -17.26 15.22 -4.72
CA ARG A 126 -17.91 14.61 -5.88
C ARG A 126 -18.51 13.26 -5.50
N MET A 127 -19.82 13.12 -5.64
CA MET A 127 -20.51 11.84 -5.50
C MET A 127 -20.49 11.08 -6.82
N VAL A 128 -20.01 9.83 -6.80
CA VAL A 128 -19.91 8.98 -8.00
C VAL A 128 -20.75 7.71 -7.81
N PRO A 129 -21.72 7.43 -8.71
CA PRO A 129 -22.48 6.19 -8.69
C PRO A 129 -21.62 4.95 -8.98
N ILE A 130 -22.08 3.79 -8.52
CA ILE A 130 -21.42 2.51 -8.71
C ILE A 130 -22.09 1.73 -9.84
N ALA A 131 -21.30 1.23 -10.78
CA ALA A 131 -21.77 0.35 -11.87
C ALA A 131 -21.75 -1.14 -11.46
N SER A 132 -20.71 -1.59 -10.74
CA SER A 132 -20.63 -2.97 -10.25
C SER A 132 -19.77 -3.11 -9.00
N ILE A 133 -20.00 -4.21 -8.26
CA ILE A 133 -19.23 -4.59 -7.07
C ILE A 133 -18.80 -6.05 -7.23
N ALA A 134 -17.50 -6.28 -7.23
CA ALA A 134 -16.88 -7.60 -7.20
C ALA A 134 -16.26 -7.85 -5.82
N VAL A 135 -16.61 -8.96 -5.18
CA VAL A 135 -16.03 -9.40 -3.90
C VAL A 135 -15.18 -10.63 -4.15
N HIS A 136 -13.99 -10.70 -3.54
CA HIS A 136 -13.08 -11.82 -3.72
C HIS A 136 -13.78 -13.16 -3.39
N PRO A 137 -13.73 -14.19 -4.26
CA PRO A 137 -14.46 -15.46 -4.04
C PRO A 137 -13.90 -16.24 -2.83
N GLY A 138 -12.63 -16.01 -2.49
CA GLY A 138 -11.99 -16.49 -1.27
C GLY A 138 -12.35 -15.71 0.00
N PHE A 139 -13.18 -14.66 -0.04
CA PHE A 139 -13.52 -13.87 1.16
C PHE A 139 -14.21 -14.72 2.22
N ARG A 140 -13.82 -14.57 3.49
CA ARG A 140 -14.43 -15.25 4.65
C ARG A 140 -14.76 -14.24 5.74
N GLN A 141 -16.05 -14.12 6.08
CA GLN A 141 -16.55 -13.13 7.06
C GLN A 141 -16.07 -13.39 8.50
N VAL A 142 -15.76 -14.64 8.87
CA VAL A 142 -15.36 -14.99 10.24
C VAL A 142 -13.86 -14.74 10.48
N SER A 143 -13.01 -15.09 9.51
CA SER A 143 -11.54 -14.96 9.63
C SER A 143 -10.96 -13.78 8.87
N TRP A 144 -11.80 -12.96 8.23
CA TRP A 144 -11.42 -11.87 7.32
C TRP A 144 -10.38 -12.27 6.24
N ALA A 145 -10.28 -13.57 5.92
CA ALA A 145 -9.37 -14.05 4.90
C ALA A 145 -9.80 -13.54 3.52
N ASN A 146 -8.86 -13.00 2.74
CA ASN A 146 -9.10 -12.33 1.45
C ASN A 146 -10.17 -11.22 1.54
N ASP A 147 -10.10 -10.39 2.57
CA ASP A 147 -10.99 -9.25 2.78
C ASP A 147 -10.69 -8.11 1.79
N ILE A 148 -11.16 -8.27 0.56
CA ILE A 148 -11.00 -7.30 -0.52
C ILE A 148 -12.19 -7.33 -1.49
N ALA A 149 -12.57 -6.16 -1.97
CA ALA A 149 -13.54 -5.95 -3.03
C ALA A 149 -13.05 -4.88 -4.02
N VAL A 150 -13.58 -4.97 -5.23
CA VAL A 150 -13.39 -4.00 -6.31
C VAL A 150 -14.74 -3.40 -6.67
N ILE A 151 -14.80 -2.08 -6.71
CA ILE A 151 -15.95 -1.27 -7.09
C ILE A 151 -15.64 -0.62 -8.44
N THR A 152 -16.47 -0.86 -9.44
CA THR A 152 -16.42 -0.14 -10.72
C THR A 152 -17.35 1.04 -10.65
N LEU A 153 -16.83 2.24 -10.88
CA LEU A 153 -17.58 3.49 -10.92
C LEU A 153 -18.39 3.57 -12.23
N ALA A 154 -19.57 4.19 -12.18
CA ALA A 154 -20.39 4.46 -13.36
C ALA A 154 -19.80 5.56 -14.26
N GLU A 155 -18.94 6.41 -13.71
CA GLU A 155 -18.29 7.52 -14.41
C GLU A 155 -16.80 7.59 -14.04
N PRO A 156 -15.93 8.04 -14.95
CA PRO A 156 -14.52 8.24 -14.66
C PRO A 156 -14.26 9.47 -13.78
N VAL A 157 -13.26 9.32 -12.91
CA VAL A 157 -12.64 10.33 -12.05
C VAL A 157 -11.22 10.57 -12.59
N ALA A 158 -11.16 11.18 -13.78
CA ALA A 158 -9.91 11.38 -14.53
C ALA A 158 -9.04 12.54 -13.98
N GLU A 159 -9.64 13.40 -13.16
CA GLU A 159 -8.99 14.52 -12.49
C GLU A 159 -8.15 14.11 -11.27
N VAL A 160 -8.28 12.86 -10.80
CA VAL A 160 -7.54 12.31 -9.66
C VAL A 160 -6.46 11.34 -10.15
N ALA A 161 -5.22 11.55 -9.69
CA ALA A 161 -4.14 10.59 -9.88
C ALA A 161 -4.42 9.32 -9.06
N ALA A 162 -4.68 8.21 -9.76
CA ALA A 162 -4.91 6.91 -9.14
C ALA A 162 -3.63 6.30 -8.54
N LEU A 163 -3.78 5.46 -7.52
CA LEU A 163 -2.67 4.78 -6.84
C LEU A 163 -2.49 3.36 -7.36
N THR A 164 -1.32 3.05 -7.92
CA THR A 164 -1.00 1.72 -8.46
C THR A 164 -0.91 0.67 -7.34
N PRO A 165 -1.62 -0.47 -7.43
CA PRO A 165 -1.42 -1.62 -6.54
C PRO A 165 -0.05 -2.26 -6.72
N VAL A 166 0.57 -2.71 -5.63
CA VAL A 166 1.84 -3.46 -5.68
C VAL A 166 1.63 -4.84 -6.31
N GLN A 167 2.50 -5.23 -7.23
CA GLN A 167 2.47 -6.55 -7.86
C GLN A 167 3.13 -7.63 -6.99
N SER A 168 2.85 -8.90 -7.27
CA SER A 168 3.40 -10.06 -6.54
C SER A 168 4.93 -10.07 -6.43
N PHE A 169 5.63 -9.77 -7.53
CA PHE A 169 7.10 -9.70 -7.57
C PHE A 169 7.70 -8.49 -6.85
N GLU A 170 6.93 -7.41 -6.69
CA GLU A 170 7.34 -6.19 -5.98
C GLU A 170 7.25 -6.34 -4.44
N ARG A 171 6.66 -7.43 -3.91
CA ARG A 171 6.43 -7.67 -2.46
C ARG A 171 7.67 -7.37 -1.60
N GLN A 172 8.85 -7.84 -2.02
CA GLN A 172 10.08 -7.66 -1.26
C GLN A 172 10.54 -6.19 -1.19
N GLN A 173 10.29 -5.41 -2.24
CA GLN A 173 10.67 -3.99 -2.30
C GLN A 173 9.78 -3.11 -1.39
N TYR A 174 8.46 -3.34 -1.40
CA TYR A 174 7.52 -2.44 -0.73
C TYR A 174 6.91 -2.98 0.57
N THR A 175 7.08 -4.27 0.91
CA THR A 175 6.50 -4.88 2.13
C THR A 175 7.48 -5.77 2.91
N SER A 176 8.77 -5.44 2.85
CA SER A 176 9.76 -6.03 3.76
C SER A 176 9.53 -5.56 5.21
N ALA A 177 10.01 -6.35 6.17
CA ALA A 177 9.95 -5.98 7.58
C ALA A 177 10.67 -4.64 7.83
N GLY A 178 10.03 -3.73 8.57
CA GLY A 178 10.54 -2.39 8.83
C GLY A 178 10.33 -1.39 7.69
N THR A 179 9.76 -1.77 6.55
CA THR A 179 9.39 -0.80 5.49
C THR A 179 8.39 0.20 6.05
N ALA A 180 8.71 1.49 5.94
CA ALA A 180 7.83 2.58 6.30
C ALA A 180 6.63 2.66 5.35
N VAL A 181 5.44 2.78 5.92
CA VAL A 181 4.16 2.83 5.21
C VAL A 181 3.24 3.87 5.84
N THR A 182 2.27 4.35 5.08
CA THR A 182 1.32 5.37 5.50
C THR A 182 -0.10 4.85 5.36
N VAL A 183 -0.91 4.95 6.43
CA VAL A 183 -2.35 4.63 6.42
C VAL A 183 -3.16 5.93 6.32
N PHE A 184 -4.32 5.88 5.66
CA PHE A 184 -5.18 7.04 5.41
C PHE A 184 -6.65 6.77 5.69
N GLY A 185 -7.39 7.79 6.12
CA GLY A 185 -8.86 7.75 6.16
C GLY A 185 -9.51 8.89 6.96
N TRP A 186 -10.81 8.71 7.21
CA TRP A 186 -11.67 9.61 8.01
C TRP A 186 -12.23 8.91 9.25
N GLY A 187 -11.57 7.84 9.70
CA GLY A 187 -12.01 7.04 10.82
C GLY A 187 -11.86 7.71 12.19
N ASN A 188 -12.39 7.02 13.18
CA ASN A 188 -12.50 7.47 14.56
C ASN A 188 -11.12 7.78 15.16
N ALA A 189 -10.87 9.05 15.49
CA ALA A 189 -9.57 9.48 16.00
C ALA A 189 -9.28 9.10 17.46
N VAL A 190 -10.24 8.53 18.17
CA VAL A 190 -10.16 8.23 19.61
C VAL A 190 -10.68 6.82 19.84
N ALA A 191 -9.82 5.93 20.33
CA ALA A 191 -10.21 4.57 20.71
C ALA A 191 -11.39 4.60 21.70
N GLY A 192 -12.49 3.94 21.37
CA GLY A 192 -13.73 3.92 22.15
C GLY A 192 -14.52 5.25 22.19
N GLY A 193 -14.11 6.27 21.44
CA GLY A 193 -14.82 7.54 21.29
C GLY A 193 -15.72 7.59 20.05
N ASN A 194 -16.27 8.78 19.75
CA ASN A 194 -17.00 9.09 18.52
C ASN A 194 -16.42 10.36 17.87
N ALA A 195 -15.14 10.29 17.46
CA ALA A 195 -14.33 11.46 17.10
C ALA A 195 -13.87 11.45 15.63
N PHE A 196 -14.81 11.35 14.70
CA PHE A 196 -14.53 11.34 13.26
C PHE A 196 -14.00 12.70 12.76
N PRO A 197 -12.92 12.77 11.96
CA PRO A 197 -12.45 13.98 11.29
C PRO A 197 -13.29 14.34 10.06
N GLU A 198 -13.49 15.64 9.82
CA GLU A 198 -14.10 16.11 8.57
C GLU A 198 -13.12 16.03 7.38
N ALA A 199 -11.84 16.35 7.62
CA ALA A 199 -10.76 16.36 6.64
C ALA A 199 -9.85 15.12 6.75
N LEU A 200 -9.42 14.58 5.61
CA LEU A 200 -8.61 13.36 5.47
C LEU A 200 -7.34 13.38 6.33
N ARG A 201 -7.03 12.23 6.93
CA ARG A 201 -5.91 12.06 7.87
C ARG A 201 -4.94 10.98 7.41
N THR A 202 -3.74 11.00 7.98
CA THR A 202 -2.62 10.12 7.64
C THR A 202 -1.84 9.72 8.89
N GLY A 203 -1.45 8.44 8.99
CA GLY A 203 -0.60 7.91 10.06
C GLY A 203 0.60 7.16 9.50
N SER A 204 1.80 7.41 10.05
CA SER A 204 3.04 6.72 9.67
C SER A 204 3.23 5.45 10.50
N LEU A 205 3.35 4.31 9.83
CA LEU A 205 3.53 2.98 10.42
C LEU A 205 4.77 2.28 9.83
N VAL A 206 5.13 1.13 10.39
CA VAL A 206 6.12 0.20 9.80
C VAL A 206 5.52 -1.19 9.61
N VAL A 207 5.93 -1.86 8.53
CA VAL A 207 5.54 -3.24 8.21
C VAL A 207 6.17 -4.22 9.19
N PHE A 208 5.38 -5.14 9.73
CA PHE A 208 5.86 -6.19 10.61
C PHE A 208 6.57 -7.30 9.82
N PRO A 209 7.55 -7.99 10.43
CA PRO A 209 7.99 -9.28 9.94
C PRO A 209 6.79 -10.24 9.83
N ASP A 210 6.64 -10.94 8.70
CA ASP A 210 5.58 -11.95 8.49
C ASP A 210 5.47 -12.94 9.67
N ARG A 211 6.63 -13.35 10.23
CA ARG A 211 6.69 -14.25 11.40
C ARG A 211 6.17 -13.63 12.71
N ALA A 212 6.25 -12.31 12.86
CA ALA A 212 5.74 -11.61 14.05
C ALA A 212 4.23 -11.38 13.91
N CYS A 213 3.77 -11.06 12.69
CA CYS A 213 2.35 -10.91 12.37
C CYS A 213 1.52 -12.18 12.66
N SER A 214 2.03 -13.37 12.27
CA SER A 214 1.24 -14.62 12.26
C SER A 214 1.77 -15.76 13.15
N ARG A 215 2.57 -15.49 14.18
CA ARG A 215 3.11 -16.52 15.11
C ARG A 215 3.28 -16.00 16.55
N GLU A 216 2.42 -15.10 17.00
CA GLU A 216 2.45 -14.48 18.34
C GLU A 216 3.80 -13.81 18.67
N GLY A 217 4.55 -13.44 17.62
CA GLY A 217 5.88 -12.88 17.77
C GLY A 217 5.82 -11.43 18.22
N ARG A 218 6.82 -11.02 19.01
CA ARG A 218 7.02 -9.63 19.37
C ARG A 218 7.77 -8.87 18.28
N TYR A 219 7.43 -7.60 18.11
CA TYR A 219 8.18 -6.66 17.30
C TYR A 219 8.12 -5.28 17.96
N GLU A 220 9.29 -4.70 18.24
CA GLU A 220 9.38 -3.37 18.82
C GLU A 220 9.25 -2.32 17.72
N VAL A 221 8.35 -1.36 17.93
CA VAL A 221 8.19 -0.17 17.09
C VAL A 221 8.21 1.04 18.00
N GLY A 222 9.15 1.98 17.78
CA GLY A 222 9.23 3.23 18.54
C GLY A 222 9.35 3.06 20.06
N GLY A 223 10.04 2.02 20.54
CA GLY A 223 10.15 1.71 21.97
C GLY A 223 8.93 1.02 22.58
N ILE A 224 7.94 0.62 21.78
CA ILE A 224 6.78 -0.17 22.23
C ILE A 224 6.86 -1.58 21.66
N ASP A 225 6.84 -2.55 22.57
CA ASP A 225 6.67 -3.97 22.28
C ASP A 225 5.23 -4.26 21.83
N PHE A 226 5.03 -4.50 20.54
CA PHE A 226 3.80 -5.07 20.00
C PHE A 226 3.92 -6.59 19.96
N VAL A 227 2.81 -7.30 20.14
CA VAL A 227 2.73 -8.75 19.95
C VAL A 227 1.64 -9.05 18.93
N GLY A 228 2.02 -9.72 17.84
CA GLY A 228 1.11 -10.11 16.76
C GLY A 228 0.23 -11.32 17.12
N TYR A 229 -0.33 -11.92 16.08
CA TYR A 229 -1.45 -12.86 16.20
C TYR A 229 -1.04 -14.32 16.02
N SER A 230 -1.93 -15.25 16.38
CA SER A 230 -1.69 -16.67 16.11
C SER A 230 -1.78 -16.96 14.60
N PRO A 231 -1.25 -18.11 14.13
CA PRO A 231 -1.41 -18.54 12.74
C PRO A 231 -2.86 -18.83 12.33
N ALA A 232 -3.80 -18.93 13.29
CA ALA A 232 -5.21 -19.14 13.03
C ALA A 232 -5.98 -17.84 12.76
N ASP A 233 -5.51 -16.72 13.33
CA ASP A 233 -6.18 -15.42 13.23
C ASP A 233 -5.67 -14.59 12.05
N ALA A 234 -4.34 -14.54 11.86
CA ALA A 234 -3.72 -13.75 10.80
C ALA A 234 -2.90 -14.62 9.82
N ASP A 235 -3.40 -14.85 8.60
CA ASP A 235 -2.65 -15.57 7.58
C ASP A 235 -1.67 -14.66 6.82
N ARG A 236 -0.36 -14.78 7.09
CA ARG A 236 0.72 -14.04 6.40
C ARG A 236 0.78 -14.21 4.88
N ALA A 237 0.10 -15.20 4.28
CA ALA A 237 0.03 -15.32 2.83
C ALA A 237 -0.88 -14.24 2.23
N THR A 238 -2.03 -13.99 2.87
CA THR A 238 -3.09 -13.08 2.41
C THR A 238 -3.18 -11.77 3.20
N MET A 239 -2.52 -11.68 4.37
CA MET A 239 -2.53 -10.54 5.28
C MET A 239 -1.12 -9.98 5.54
N LEU A 240 -1.10 -8.73 6.00
CA LEU A 240 0.05 -7.91 6.37
C LEU A 240 -0.27 -7.24 7.72
N CYS A 241 0.68 -7.17 8.64
CA CYS A 241 0.52 -6.39 9.87
C CYS A 241 1.38 -5.12 9.81
N ALA A 242 0.89 -4.01 10.36
CA ALA A 242 1.65 -2.78 10.54
C ALA A 242 1.25 -2.06 11.85
N ALA A 243 2.18 -1.33 12.44
CA ALA A 243 1.91 -0.45 13.58
C ALA A 243 2.84 0.77 13.52
N GLY A 244 2.42 1.87 14.14
CA GLY A 244 3.22 3.09 14.26
C GLY A 244 3.23 3.58 15.70
N VAL A 245 4.21 4.43 16.02
CA VAL A 245 4.31 5.12 17.30
C VAL A 245 4.83 6.53 17.03
N THR A 246 4.21 7.54 17.64
CA THR A 246 4.66 8.94 17.55
C THR A 246 5.99 9.15 18.27
N ALA A 247 6.66 10.28 17.99
CA ALA A 247 7.81 10.73 18.79
C ALA A 247 7.49 10.92 20.29
N SER A 248 6.21 11.11 20.64
CA SER A 248 5.71 11.18 22.03
C SER A 248 5.41 9.81 22.67
N GLY A 249 5.67 8.70 21.98
CA GLY A 249 5.43 7.34 22.50
C GLY A 249 3.96 6.91 22.49
N GLN A 250 3.14 7.47 21.62
CA GLN A 250 1.71 7.13 21.48
C GLN A 250 1.48 6.27 20.24
N ILE A 251 0.67 5.22 20.36
CA ILE A 251 0.42 4.27 19.26
C ILE A 251 -0.39 4.95 18.15
N ILE A 252 0.06 4.78 16.91
CA ILE A 252 -0.63 5.23 15.70
C ILE A 252 -1.37 4.05 15.10
N ASP A 253 -2.68 4.22 14.87
CA ASP A 253 -3.54 3.14 14.37
C ASP A 253 -4.76 3.65 13.60
N SER A 254 -5.23 2.84 12.65
CA SER A 254 -6.51 3.00 11.94
C SER A 254 -7.68 2.51 12.80
N CYS A 255 -8.85 3.12 12.67
CA CYS A 255 -10.01 2.80 13.53
C CYS A 255 -11.33 2.80 12.75
N GLN A 256 -12.48 2.77 13.44
CA GLN A 256 -13.79 2.65 12.77
C GLN A 256 -13.99 3.76 11.73
N GLY A 257 -14.29 3.40 10.47
CA GLY A 257 -14.38 4.33 9.35
C GLY A 257 -13.14 4.40 8.45
N ASP A 258 -11.97 3.93 8.90
CA ASP A 258 -10.78 3.77 8.04
C ASP A 258 -10.80 2.45 7.24
N SER A 259 -11.65 1.49 7.65
CA SER A 259 -11.90 0.20 6.97
C SER A 259 -11.99 0.33 5.45
N GLY A 260 -11.26 -0.50 4.71
CA GLY A 260 -11.19 -0.43 3.25
C GLY A 260 -10.23 0.64 2.70
N GLY A 261 -9.71 1.53 3.55
CA GLY A 261 -8.74 2.56 3.18
C GLY A 261 -7.35 2.02 2.83
N PRO A 262 -6.52 2.83 2.15
CA PRO A 262 -5.20 2.40 1.70
C PRO A 262 -4.16 2.38 2.82
N LEU A 263 -3.32 1.33 2.78
CA LEU A 263 -1.97 1.35 3.32
C LEU A 263 -0.99 1.47 2.14
N VAL A 264 -0.10 2.47 2.19
CA VAL A 264 0.74 2.88 1.05
C VAL A 264 2.22 2.85 1.41
N ALA A 265 3.05 2.31 0.54
CA ALA A 265 4.51 2.37 0.64
C ALA A 265 5.09 3.33 -0.39
N GLY A 266 6.26 3.92 -0.11
CA GLY A 266 6.96 4.83 -1.02
C GLY A 266 6.42 6.27 -1.01
N THR A 267 6.99 7.13 -1.86
CA THR A 267 6.70 8.57 -1.93
C THR A 267 6.66 9.07 -3.37
N GLY A 268 5.82 10.08 -3.65
CA GLY A 268 5.65 10.64 -5.00
C GLY A 268 5.24 9.57 -6.02
N ALA A 269 5.92 9.53 -7.18
CA ALA A 269 5.65 8.55 -8.24
C ALA A 269 5.97 7.08 -7.84
N LEU A 270 6.71 6.87 -6.76
CA LEU A 270 7.01 5.54 -6.21
C LEU A 270 5.97 5.07 -5.18
N MET A 271 4.88 5.80 -4.98
CA MET A 271 3.80 5.34 -4.11
C MET A 271 3.14 4.08 -4.69
N ARG A 272 2.92 3.08 -3.84
CA ARG A 272 2.19 1.84 -4.17
C ARG A 272 1.19 1.50 -3.07
N LEU A 273 -0.03 1.15 -3.47
CA LEU A 273 -1.00 0.54 -2.57
C LEU A 273 -0.49 -0.86 -2.20
N VAL A 274 -0.13 -1.05 -0.92
CA VAL A 274 0.47 -2.31 -0.41
C VAL A 274 -0.47 -3.11 0.49
N GLY A 275 -1.46 -2.44 1.09
CA GLY A 275 -2.48 -3.09 1.90
C GLY A 275 -3.79 -2.32 1.93
N ILE A 276 -4.84 -2.98 2.39
CA ILE A 276 -6.18 -2.41 2.64
C ILE A 276 -6.49 -2.60 4.12
N VAL A 277 -6.95 -1.54 4.81
CA VAL A 277 -7.36 -1.62 6.22
C VAL A 277 -8.47 -2.66 6.36
N SER A 278 -8.24 -3.71 7.15
CA SER A 278 -9.15 -4.86 7.26
C SER A 278 -9.68 -5.02 8.69
N TRP A 279 -8.83 -5.31 9.67
CA TRP A 279 -9.27 -5.51 11.07
C TRP A 279 -8.16 -5.27 12.11
N GLY A 280 -8.55 -5.27 13.38
CA GLY A 280 -7.69 -5.31 14.56
C GLY A 280 -8.52 -5.76 15.78
N GLU A 281 -7.89 -6.08 16.91
CA GLU A 281 -8.62 -6.41 18.16
C GLU A 281 -9.37 -5.17 18.69
N GLU A 282 -8.63 -4.11 18.99
CA GLU A 282 -9.13 -2.80 19.44
C GLU A 282 -8.12 -1.72 18.99
N CYS A 283 -8.62 -0.53 18.65
CA CYS A 283 -7.77 0.53 18.09
C CYS A 283 -6.72 1.04 19.09
N ALA A 284 -5.50 1.28 18.60
CA ALA A 284 -4.35 1.81 19.34
C ALA A 284 -3.92 0.98 20.58
N THR A 285 -4.11 -0.34 20.50
CA THR A 285 -3.58 -1.30 21.47
C THR A 285 -2.16 -1.76 21.10
N ARG A 286 -1.55 -2.63 21.93
CA ARG A 286 -0.25 -3.27 21.62
C ARG A 286 -0.36 -4.45 20.65
N ARG A 287 -1.41 -4.44 19.81
CA ARG A 287 -1.59 -5.27 18.63
C ARG A 287 -1.33 -4.42 17.39
N PRO A 288 -0.70 -4.97 16.34
CA PRO A 288 -0.66 -4.27 15.06
C PRO A 288 -2.02 -4.32 14.37
N GLY A 289 -2.34 -3.29 13.59
CA GLY A 289 -3.45 -3.35 12.65
C GLY A 289 -3.17 -4.39 11.56
N VAL A 290 -4.23 -5.05 11.08
CA VAL A 290 -4.17 -6.09 10.05
C VAL A 290 -4.79 -5.58 8.75
N TYR A 291 -4.04 -5.81 7.67
CA TYR A 291 -4.31 -5.30 6.35
C TYR A 291 -4.34 -6.44 5.34
N THR A 292 -5.27 -6.41 4.40
CA THR A 292 -5.26 -7.36 3.26
C THR A 292 -4.04 -7.09 2.39
N ARG A 293 -3.22 -8.10 2.13
CA ARG A 293 -1.95 -7.97 1.40
C ARG A 293 -2.17 -7.88 -0.10
N ILE A 294 -2.01 -6.69 -0.67
CA ILE A 294 -2.32 -6.42 -2.08
C ILE A 294 -1.48 -7.25 -3.05
N SER A 295 -0.19 -7.52 -2.74
CA SER A 295 0.67 -8.36 -3.58
C SER A 295 0.14 -9.79 -3.78
N ALA A 296 -0.70 -10.28 -2.86
CA ALA A 296 -1.35 -11.59 -2.93
C ALA A 296 -2.69 -11.57 -3.70
N MET A 297 -3.21 -10.38 -4.02
CA MET A 297 -4.50 -10.17 -4.69
C MET A 297 -4.35 -9.81 -6.17
N THR A 298 -3.14 -9.96 -6.74
CA THR A 298 -2.77 -9.58 -8.12
C THR A 298 -3.79 -10.07 -9.16
N GLU A 299 -4.12 -11.36 -9.17
CA GLU A 299 -5.08 -11.98 -10.10
C GLU A 299 -6.50 -11.39 -9.96
N PHE A 300 -6.99 -11.23 -8.72
CA PHE A 300 -8.31 -10.67 -8.46
C PHE A 300 -8.40 -9.19 -8.86
N LEU A 301 -7.37 -8.39 -8.55
CA LEU A 301 -7.31 -6.99 -8.94
C LEU A 301 -7.24 -6.83 -10.45
N ALA A 302 -6.48 -7.69 -11.14
CA ALA A 302 -6.33 -7.66 -12.59
C ALA A 302 -7.63 -8.03 -13.31
N SER A 303 -8.23 -9.17 -12.93
CA SER A 303 -9.49 -9.67 -13.52
C SER A 303 -10.69 -8.73 -13.31
N ASN A 304 -10.61 -7.80 -12.35
CA ASN A 304 -11.63 -6.78 -12.09
C ASN A 304 -11.19 -5.36 -12.46
N GLY A 305 -10.10 -5.19 -13.24
CA GLY A 305 -9.68 -3.89 -13.76
C GLY A 305 -9.20 -2.88 -12.70
N ALA A 306 -8.80 -3.35 -11.52
CA ALA A 306 -8.21 -2.56 -10.44
C ALA A 306 -6.67 -2.53 -10.50
N LEU A 307 -6.06 -3.50 -11.19
CA LEU A 307 -4.63 -3.50 -11.50
C LEU A 307 -4.48 -3.62 -13.02
N VAL A 308 -3.88 -2.61 -13.64
CA VAL A 308 -3.54 -2.66 -15.07
C VAL A 308 -2.27 -3.50 -15.25
N ILE A 309 -2.44 -4.82 -15.39
CA ILE A 309 -1.42 -5.68 -16.00
C ILE A 309 -1.74 -5.89 -17.47
N LEU A 310 -0.70 -5.82 -18.29
CA LEU A 310 -0.77 -6.19 -19.70
C LEU A 310 -0.53 -7.70 -19.81
N PRO A 311 -1.20 -8.41 -20.74
CA PRO A 311 -0.75 -9.74 -21.14
C PRO A 311 0.67 -9.62 -21.72
N PRO A 312 1.50 -10.67 -21.66
CA PRO A 312 2.78 -10.66 -22.34
C PRO A 312 2.57 -10.41 -23.84
N THR A 313 3.26 -9.41 -24.38
CA THR A 313 3.10 -8.97 -25.77
C THR A 313 4.19 -9.54 -26.68
N ILE A 314 5.32 -9.93 -26.10
CA ILE A 314 6.46 -10.52 -26.79
C ILE A 314 6.62 -11.99 -26.37
N ALA A 315 6.83 -12.87 -27.34
CA ALA A 315 7.09 -14.29 -27.10
C ALA A 315 8.35 -14.49 -26.22
N PRO A 316 8.36 -15.49 -25.31
CA PRO A 316 9.56 -15.81 -24.54
C PRO A 316 10.66 -16.36 -25.45
N ALA A 317 11.92 -16.11 -25.10
CA ALA A 317 13.01 -16.84 -25.72
C ALA A 317 13.04 -18.26 -25.14
N ILE A 318 13.00 -19.27 -26.00
CA ILE A 318 13.06 -20.69 -25.62
C ILE A 318 14.40 -21.30 -26.01
N ALA A 319 14.94 -22.16 -25.14
CA ALA A 319 16.08 -23.02 -25.40
C ALA A 319 15.65 -24.48 -25.26
N VAL A 320 15.92 -25.29 -26.28
CA VAL A 320 15.53 -26.70 -26.34
C VAL A 320 16.74 -27.61 -26.17
N GLN A 321 16.57 -28.68 -25.39
CA GLN A 321 17.55 -29.74 -25.20
C GLN A 321 16.88 -31.07 -25.50
N ALA A 322 17.28 -31.71 -26.59
CA ALA A 322 16.86 -33.08 -26.90
C ALA A 322 17.48 -34.07 -25.91
N LEU A 323 16.65 -35.01 -25.45
CA LEU A 323 16.99 -36.09 -24.52
C LEU A 323 16.40 -37.40 -25.09
N SER A 324 16.63 -38.53 -24.42
CA SER A 324 15.94 -39.76 -24.80
C SER A 324 14.46 -39.71 -24.41
N GLY A 325 13.59 -40.00 -25.38
CA GLY A 325 12.13 -40.02 -25.24
C GLY A 325 11.50 -38.67 -24.85
N SER A 326 12.26 -37.57 -24.90
CA SER A 326 11.85 -36.30 -24.32
C SER A 326 12.63 -35.09 -24.85
N ILE A 327 12.05 -33.90 -24.69
CA ILE A 327 12.70 -32.61 -24.94
C ILE A 327 12.53 -31.75 -23.69
N ARG A 328 13.64 -31.25 -23.13
CA ARG A 328 13.61 -30.21 -22.10
C ARG A 328 13.56 -28.84 -22.77
N VAL A 329 12.67 -27.98 -22.29
CA VAL A 329 12.54 -26.58 -22.72
C VAL A 329 12.84 -25.67 -21.53
N THR A 330 13.66 -24.65 -21.77
CA THR A 330 13.98 -23.59 -20.79
C THR A 330 13.52 -22.26 -21.35
N PHE A 331 12.93 -21.41 -20.51
CA PHE A 331 12.33 -20.13 -20.90
C PHE A 331 13.09 -18.94 -20.30
N THR A 332 13.22 -17.89 -21.09
CA THR A 332 13.62 -16.56 -20.65
C THR A 332 12.47 -15.60 -20.98
N PRO A 333 11.88 -14.90 -19.99
CA PRO A 333 10.82 -13.93 -20.25
C PRO A 333 11.34 -12.75 -21.09
N ALA A 334 10.45 -12.17 -21.90
CA ALA A 334 10.76 -10.98 -22.67
C ALA A 334 10.82 -9.74 -21.75
N ALA A 335 11.62 -8.73 -22.14
CA ALA A 335 11.73 -7.47 -21.43
C ALA A 335 10.67 -6.45 -21.91
N ASP A 336 9.39 -6.87 -21.97
CA ASP A 336 8.27 -6.04 -22.45
C ASP A 336 7.49 -5.34 -21.32
N GLY A 337 7.91 -5.53 -20.07
CA GLY A 337 7.27 -4.95 -18.88
C GLY A 337 6.03 -5.72 -18.40
N SER A 338 5.64 -6.82 -19.06
CA SER A 338 4.60 -7.70 -18.56
C SER A 338 5.07 -8.51 -17.34
N SER A 339 4.16 -8.76 -16.41
CA SER A 339 4.38 -9.77 -15.37
C SER A 339 4.06 -11.15 -15.95
N VAL A 340 5.03 -12.04 -16.02
CA VAL A 340 4.84 -13.45 -16.38
C VAL A 340 4.65 -14.28 -15.11
N GLU A 341 3.70 -15.21 -15.13
CA GLU A 341 3.39 -16.09 -13.99
C GLU A 341 3.71 -17.55 -14.31
N THR A 342 3.47 -17.97 -15.56
CA THR A 342 3.78 -19.32 -16.05
C THR A 342 4.25 -19.28 -17.50
N PHE A 343 4.93 -20.34 -17.91
CA PHE A 343 5.26 -20.63 -19.30
C PHE A 343 4.64 -21.97 -19.72
N ALA A 344 4.32 -22.09 -21.00
CA ALA A 344 3.99 -23.36 -21.62
C ALA A 344 4.88 -23.59 -22.85
N ALA A 345 5.23 -24.84 -23.12
CA ALA A 345 5.85 -25.25 -24.38
C ALA A 345 5.07 -26.40 -24.99
N THR A 346 5.12 -26.49 -26.32
CA THR A 346 4.49 -27.54 -27.11
C THR A 346 5.51 -28.14 -28.06
N ALA A 347 5.49 -29.46 -28.24
CA ALA A 347 6.20 -30.15 -29.30
C ALA A 347 5.17 -30.75 -30.25
N THR A 348 5.14 -30.27 -31.50
CA THR A 348 4.28 -30.80 -32.56
C THR A 348 5.09 -31.75 -33.44
N SER A 349 4.65 -33.00 -33.53
CA SER A 349 5.24 -34.03 -34.39
C SER A 349 5.13 -33.63 -35.86
N SER A 350 6.25 -33.69 -36.59
CA SER A 350 6.27 -33.37 -38.04
C SER A 350 5.67 -34.48 -38.91
N VAL A 351 5.37 -35.65 -38.34
CA VAL A 351 4.83 -36.82 -39.06
C VAL A 351 3.33 -37.00 -38.79
N THR A 352 2.90 -36.85 -37.54
CA THR A 352 1.52 -37.10 -37.08
C THR A 352 0.72 -35.83 -36.83
N ASN A 353 1.39 -34.67 -36.76
CA ASN A 353 0.83 -33.38 -36.32
C ASN A 353 0.23 -33.39 -34.89
N VAL A 354 0.48 -34.45 -34.11
CA VAL A 354 0.11 -34.51 -32.68
C VAL A 354 0.98 -33.55 -31.89
N THR A 355 0.38 -32.82 -30.95
CA THR A 355 1.04 -31.80 -30.14
C THR A 355 1.01 -32.17 -28.66
N THR A 356 2.19 -32.22 -28.03
CA THR A 356 2.35 -32.58 -26.61
C THR A 356 2.84 -31.36 -25.81
N PRO A 357 2.10 -30.91 -24.77
CA PRO A 357 2.47 -29.74 -23.97
C PRO A 357 3.34 -30.07 -22.74
N CYS A 358 4.06 -29.08 -22.22
CA CYS A 358 4.51 -29.01 -20.83
C CYS A 358 4.36 -27.59 -20.27
N PHE A 359 4.30 -27.46 -18.94
CA PHE A 359 4.10 -26.19 -18.24
C PHE A 359 5.21 -25.95 -17.20
N ALA A 360 5.62 -24.70 -17.02
CA ALA A 360 6.66 -24.30 -16.07
C ALA A 360 6.28 -22.98 -15.37
N PRO A 361 5.97 -22.98 -14.05
CA PRO A 361 5.76 -21.73 -13.32
C PRO A 361 7.06 -20.91 -13.23
N VAL A 362 6.94 -19.59 -13.13
CA VAL A 362 8.08 -18.70 -12.90
C VAL A 362 8.75 -19.03 -11.56
N ARG A 363 10.09 -19.01 -11.54
CA ARG A 363 10.87 -19.33 -10.35
C ARG A 363 11.16 -18.08 -9.51
N SER A 364 10.86 -18.17 -8.22
CA SER A 364 11.17 -17.12 -7.24
C SER A 364 12.67 -16.98 -6.92
N ASP A 365 13.53 -17.90 -7.37
CA ASP A 365 14.99 -17.84 -7.19
C ASP A 365 15.74 -17.16 -8.35
N GLY A 366 15.02 -16.50 -9.27
CA GLY A 366 15.59 -15.76 -10.40
C GLY A 366 16.24 -16.63 -11.48
N LYS A 367 16.19 -17.96 -11.36
CA LYS A 367 16.70 -18.88 -12.39
C LYS A 367 15.67 -19.02 -13.53
N PRO A 368 16.12 -19.35 -14.76
CA PRO A 368 15.23 -19.68 -15.85
C PRO A 368 14.24 -20.79 -15.48
N ALA A 369 12.96 -20.58 -15.83
CA ALA A 369 11.94 -21.61 -15.71
C ALA A 369 12.13 -22.66 -16.82
N GLY A 370 11.61 -23.88 -16.63
CA GLY A 370 11.70 -24.91 -17.65
C GLY A 370 10.87 -26.14 -17.32
N CYS A 371 10.47 -26.87 -18.37
CA CYS A 371 9.73 -28.12 -18.27
C CYS A 371 10.26 -29.17 -19.26
N THR A 372 9.83 -30.41 -19.11
CA THR A 372 10.19 -31.50 -20.02
C THR A 372 8.92 -32.03 -20.68
N ILE A 373 8.93 -32.10 -22.00
CA ILE A 373 7.93 -32.78 -22.82
C ILE A 373 8.41 -34.22 -22.96
N SER A 374 7.63 -35.18 -22.46
CA SER A 374 8.00 -36.61 -22.36
C SER A 374 7.09 -37.49 -23.22
N GLY A 375 7.54 -38.70 -23.52
CA GLY A 375 6.77 -39.66 -24.34
C GLY A 375 6.91 -39.40 -25.85
N LEU A 376 7.99 -38.73 -26.26
CA LEU A 376 8.29 -38.43 -27.66
C LEU A 376 9.04 -39.60 -28.31
N VAL A 377 8.90 -39.76 -29.62
CA VAL A 377 9.58 -40.82 -30.38
C VAL A 377 11.02 -40.40 -30.70
N ASN A 378 11.98 -41.26 -30.40
CA ASN A 378 13.39 -41.03 -30.76
C ASN A 378 13.58 -41.04 -32.28
N GLY A 379 14.40 -40.12 -32.79
CA GLY A 379 14.63 -39.96 -34.23
C GLY A 379 13.52 -39.22 -35.00
N GLU A 380 12.35 -38.98 -34.40
CA GLU A 380 11.29 -38.18 -35.02
C GLU A 380 11.54 -36.68 -34.85
N ALA A 381 11.24 -35.88 -35.87
CA ALA A 381 11.38 -34.42 -35.83
C ALA A 381 10.14 -33.74 -35.24
N TYR A 382 10.34 -32.90 -34.24
CA TYR A 382 9.31 -32.08 -33.60
C TYR A 382 9.60 -30.59 -33.80
N ALA A 383 8.56 -29.81 -34.07
CA ALA A 383 8.60 -28.35 -33.98
C ALA A 383 8.23 -27.94 -32.56
N VAL A 384 9.16 -27.29 -31.85
CA VAL A 384 8.97 -26.90 -30.44
C VAL A 384 8.75 -25.41 -30.33
N SER A 385 7.61 -24.99 -29.78
CA SER A 385 7.28 -23.59 -29.52
C SER A 385 6.99 -23.38 -28.03
N GLY A 386 6.84 -22.12 -27.60
CA GLY A 386 6.44 -21.79 -26.24
C GLY A 386 5.87 -20.39 -26.11
N ILE A 387 5.08 -20.21 -25.04
CA ILE A 387 4.40 -18.97 -24.67
C ILE A 387 4.73 -18.61 -23.21
N ALA A 388 4.65 -17.32 -22.91
CA ALA A 388 4.60 -16.77 -21.56
C ALA A 388 3.15 -16.38 -21.26
N ALA A 389 2.67 -16.59 -20.04
CA ALA A 389 1.28 -16.32 -19.68
C ALA A 389 1.15 -15.70 -18.29
N ASN A 390 0.06 -14.95 -18.12
CA ASN A 390 -0.42 -14.44 -16.84
C ASN A 390 -1.96 -14.49 -16.79
N ALA A 391 -2.54 -14.10 -15.67
CA ALA A 391 -3.99 -14.06 -15.45
C ALA A 391 -4.84 -13.31 -16.51
N ILE A 392 -4.25 -12.47 -17.37
CA ILE A 392 -4.96 -11.75 -18.45
C ILE A 392 -4.83 -12.45 -19.81
N GLY A 393 -3.76 -13.21 -20.04
CA GLY A 393 -3.60 -13.98 -21.28
C GLY A 393 -2.18 -14.39 -21.62
N ASP A 394 -2.06 -14.92 -22.84
CA ASP A 394 -0.85 -15.55 -23.38
C ASP A 394 -0.09 -14.61 -24.33
N SER A 395 1.24 -14.79 -24.37
CA SER A 395 2.09 -14.21 -25.41
C SER A 395 1.78 -14.80 -26.79
N PRO A 396 2.17 -14.10 -27.87
CA PRO A 396 2.41 -14.77 -29.14
C PRO A 396 3.36 -15.97 -28.94
N PRO A 397 3.20 -17.06 -29.70
CA PRO A 397 4.11 -18.21 -29.63
C PRO A 397 5.49 -17.86 -30.17
N ALA A 398 6.53 -18.35 -29.50
CA ALA A 398 7.90 -18.27 -29.98
C ALA A 398 8.06 -18.99 -31.33
N SER A 399 8.93 -18.48 -32.21
CA SER A 399 9.25 -19.13 -33.48
C SER A 399 9.69 -20.58 -33.23
N PRO A 400 9.06 -21.59 -33.87
CA PRO A 400 9.33 -22.99 -33.54
C PRO A 400 10.79 -23.37 -33.78
N ILE A 401 11.41 -24.01 -32.79
CA ILE A 401 12.75 -24.58 -32.89
C ILE A 401 12.62 -26.08 -33.21
N PRO A 402 13.27 -26.59 -34.28
CA PRO A 402 13.27 -28.01 -34.57
C PRO A 402 14.09 -28.79 -33.54
N ALA A 403 13.57 -29.91 -33.07
CA ALA A 403 14.26 -30.81 -32.15
C ALA A 403 13.90 -32.27 -32.40
N THR A 404 14.87 -33.17 -32.22
CA THR A 404 14.73 -34.60 -32.44
C THR A 404 15.21 -35.35 -31.19
N PRO A 405 14.34 -36.06 -30.46
CA PRO A 405 14.75 -36.83 -29.28
C PRO A 405 15.81 -37.87 -29.66
N LEU A 406 16.84 -37.99 -28.82
CA LEU A 406 18.03 -38.79 -29.10
C LEU A 406 17.80 -40.25 -28.70
N GLU A 407 18.34 -41.21 -29.45
CA GLU A 407 18.42 -42.57 -28.91
C GLU A 407 19.26 -42.60 -27.63
N ALA A 408 18.86 -43.44 -26.68
CA ALA A 408 19.64 -43.66 -25.47
C ALA A 408 20.99 -44.28 -25.87
N VAL A 409 22.08 -43.52 -25.70
CA VAL A 409 23.43 -44.04 -25.92
C VAL A 409 23.69 -45.12 -24.87
N VAL A 410 23.57 -46.38 -25.29
CA VAL A 410 23.93 -47.53 -24.48
C VAL A 410 25.45 -47.53 -24.32
N SER A 411 25.94 -46.95 -23.22
CA SER A 411 27.33 -47.10 -22.79
C SER A 411 27.57 -48.58 -22.52
N ARG A 412 28.41 -49.20 -23.36
CA ARG A 412 28.92 -50.57 -23.17
C ARG A 412 30.05 -50.60 -22.16
#